data_AF-A0A076HV89-F1
#
_entry.id   AF-A0A076HV89-F1
#
_cell.length_a   1.000
_cell.length_b   1.000
_cell.length_c   1.000
_cell.angle_alpha   90.00
_cell.angle_beta   90.00
_cell.angle_gamma   90.00
#
_symmetry.space_group_name_H-M   'P 1'
#
loop_
_entity.id
_entity.type
_entity.pdbx_description
1 polymer ?
#
loop_
_entity_poly.entity_id
_entity_poly.type
_entity_poly.pdbx_seq_one_letter_code
_entity_poly.pdbx_strand_id
1 'polypeptide(L)'
;MLRVLRRQIGLGLAVLFMLSLTLRGSSSTSDTRARNLLENGRLEHPIGNWGSSASVPLNPNNELHLRFEGIRTDSTLRVHEMYSGVSGLMLGHEWKPLAGMAHTRKQGVSYEVFLATNGSYWALACM
;
A
#
# COMPACT_ATOMS: atom_id res chain seq x y z
N MET A 1 18.40 -28.53 -40.78
CA MET A 1 17.93 -27.12 -40.90
C MET A 1 16.75 -26.79 -39.98
N LEU A 2 15.65 -27.56 -40.00
CA LEU A 2 14.44 -27.30 -39.18
C LEU A 2 14.66 -27.23 -37.65
N ARG A 3 15.60 -28.02 -37.11
CA ARG A 3 15.93 -28.02 -35.67
C ARG A 3 16.61 -26.71 -35.21
N VAL A 4 17.42 -26.09 -36.07
CA VAL A 4 18.12 -24.84 -35.75
C VAL A 4 17.13 -23.68 -35.72
N LEU A 5 16.20 -23.65 -36.67
CA LEU A 5 15.14 -22.64 -36.75
C LEU A 5 14.21 -22.68 -35.53
N ARG A 6 13.75 -23.87 -35.10
CA ARG A 6 12.93 -24.02 -33.88
C ARG A 6 13.64 -23.54 -32.62
N ARG A 7 14.95 -23.80 -32.52
CA ARG A 7 15.76 -23.35 -31.37
C ARG A 7 15.87 -21.83 -31.32
N GLN A 8 16.06 -21.16 -32.46
CA GLN A 8 16.12 -19.70 -32.51
C GLN A 8 14.77 -19.04 -32.19
N ILE A 9 13.66 -19.62 -32.68
CA ILE A 9 12.31 -19.13 -32.34
C ILE A 9 12.04 -19.26 -30.85
N GLY A 10 12.34 -20.42 -30.25
CA GLY A 10 12.14 -20.63 -28.81
C GLY A 10 12.99 -19.69 -27.95
N LEU A 11 14.23 -19.41 -28.37
CA LEU A 11 15.12 -18.50 -27.67
C LEU A 11 14.66 -17.04 -27.79
N GLY A 12 14.18 -16.62 -28.97
CA GLY A 12 13.56 -15.30 -29.14
C GLY A 12 12.32 -15.11 -28.29
N LEU A 13 11.46 -16.14 -28.19
CA LEU A 13 10.23 -16.09 -27.39
C LEU A 13 10.53 -16.07 -25.88
N ALA A 14 11.55 -16.81 -25.43
CA ALA A 14 12.02 -16.76 -24.04
C ALA A 14 12.61 -15.39 -23.66
N VAL A 15 13.36 -14.76 -24.58
CA VAL A 15 13.89 -13.40 -24.39
C VAL A 15 12.76 -12.38 -24.33
N LEU A 16 11.77 -12.46 -25.23
CA LEU A 16 10.59 -11.60 -25.18
C LEU A 16 9.79 -11.78 -23.89
N PHE A 17 9.66 -13.03 -23.42
CA PHE A 17 8.99 -13.31 -22.15
C PHE A 17 9.75 -12.70 -20.95
N MET A 18 11.07 -12.90 -20.86
CA MET A 18 11.94 -12.24 -19.87
C MET A 18 11.87 -10.71 -19.96
N LEU A 19 11.85 -10.15 -21.17
CA LEU A 19 11.74 -8.71 -21.39
C LEU A 19 10.38 -8.18 -20.93
N SER A 20 9.29 -8.93 -21.18
CA SER A 20 7.96 -8.57 -20.70
C SER A 20 7.84 -8.64 -19.17
N LEU A 21 8.50 -9.62 -18.54
CA LEU A 21 8.55 -9.75 -17.09
C LEU A 21 9.38 -8.63 -16.45
N THR A 22 10.48 -8.22 -17.07
CA THR A 22 11.30 -7.10 -16.57
C THR A 22 10.61 -5.75 -16.75
N LEU A 23 9.93 -5.53 -17.88
CA LEU A 23 9.09 -4.34 -18.11
C LEU A 23 7.91 -4.25 -17.13
N ARG A 24 7.32 -5.39 -16.71
CA ARG A 24 6.24 -5.41 -15.71
C ARG A 24 6.74 -5.45 -14.27
N GLY A 25 7.93 -6.00 -14.03
CA GLY A 25 8.50 -6.21 -12.69
C GLY A 25 9.18 -4.98 -12.10
N SER A 26 9.40 -3.93 -12.91
CA SER A 26 10.11 -2.71 -12.50
C SER A 26 9.23 -1.47 -12.55
N SER A 27 8.03 -1.54 -11.98
CA SER A 27 7.34 -0.34 -11.46
C SER A 27 7.65 -0.14 -9.97
N SER A 28 8.83 -0.56 -9.53
CA SER A 28 9.32 -0.42 -8.16
C SER A 28 10.15 0.85 -8.01
N THR A 29 9.55 2.00 -8.31
CA THR A 29 10.08 3.33 -7.99
C THR A 29 8.93 4.30 -8.23
N SER A 30 8.61 5.23 -7.35
CA SER A 30 9.33 5.71 -6.18
C SER A 30 8.48 6.81 -5.54
N ASP A 31 8.66 6.98 -4.23
CA ASP A 31 8.43 8.26 -3.56
C ASP A 31 6.97 8.64 -3.27
N THR A 32 6.20 7.72 -2.72
CA THR A 32 5.25 8.15 -1.69
C THR A 32 6.08 8.39 -0.42
N ARG A 33 6.61 9.61 -0.25
CA ARG A 33 6.87 10.13 1.11
C ARG A 33 5.70 9.67 1.95
N ALA A 34 5.98 8.97 3.06
CA ALA A 34 4.96 8.47 3.97
C ALA A 34 4.06 9.66 4.33
N ARG A 35 2.94 9.78 3.63
CA ARG A 35 2.06 10.93 3.73
C ARG A 35 1.09 10.56 4.83
N ASN A 36 1.02 11.42 5.84
CA ASN A 36 -0.04 11.30 6.83
C ASN A 36 -1.38 11.38 6.09
N LEU A 37 -2.14 10.30 6.17
CA LEU A 37 -3.46 10.18 5.57
C LEU A 37 -4.53 10.93 6.37
N LEU A 38 -4.23 11.31 7.61
CA LEU A 38 -5.11 12.12 8.44
C LEU A 38 -4.87 13.60 8.15
N GLU A 39 -5.90 14.28 7.66
CA GLU A 39 -5.86 15.71 7.28
C GLU A 39 -5.57 16.63 8.49
N ASN A 40 -5.87 16.17 9.71
CA ASN A 40 -5.74 16.96 10.94
C ASN A 40 -4.35 16.89 11.59
N GLY A 41 -3.40 16.13 11.02
CA GLY A 41 -2.16 15.74 11.71
C GLY A 41 -0.95 16.56 11.35
N ARG A 42 -1.02 17.89 11.42
CA ARG A 42 0.19 18.74 11.41
C ARG A 42 0.51 19.12 12.85
N LEU A 43 1.01 18.16 13.62
CA LEU A 43 1.61 18.44 14.92
C LEU A 43 3.04 18.88 14.69
N GLU A 44 3.39 20.06 15.19
CA GLU A 44 4.76 20.59 15.16
C GLU A 44 5.75 19.77 16.02
N HIS A 45 5.26 18.74 16.75
CA HIS A 45 6.03 17.89 17.65
C HIS A 45 5.70 16.39 17.41
N PRO A 46 6.61 15.59 16.84
CA PRO A 46 6.28 14.35 16.14
C PRO A 46 6.43 13.05 16.96
N ILE A 47 6.32 13.09 18.29
CA ILE A 47 6.54 11.87 19.10
C ILE A 47 5.28 11.54 19.90
N GLY A 48 4.43 10.69 19.32
CA GLY A 48 3.36 10.02 20.04
C GLY A 48 3.93 8.97 21.00
N ASN A 49 3.26 8.72 22.13
CA ASN A 49 3.64 7.66 23.08
C ASN A 49 2.97 6.30 22.76
N TRP A 50 2.24 6.22 21.66
CA TRP A 50 1.58 5.00 21.19
C TRP A 50 1.71 4.85 19.68
N GLY A 51 1.95 3.61 19.24
CA GLY A 51 1.94 3.23 17.84
C GLY A 51 1.30 1.86 17.64
N SER A 52 0.68 1.67 16.50
CA SER A 52 0.10 0.38 16.10
C SER A 52 0.22 0.19 14.59
N SER A 53 0.30 -1.06 14.15
CA SER A 53 0.36 -1.41 12.75
C SER A 53 -0.67 -2.46 12.41
N ALA A 54 -1.29 -2.34 11.24
CA ALA A 54 -2.23 -3.32 10.69
C ALA A 54 -1.84 -3.66 9.25
N SER A 55 -2.02 -4.92 8.87
CA SER A 55 -1.91 -5.36 7.48
C SER A 55 -3.27 -5.86 7.03
N VAL A 56 -3.76 -5.33 5.90
CA VAL A 56 -5.05 -5.69 5.32
C VAL A 56 -4.80 -6.28 3.93
N PRO A 57 -5.20 -7.54 3.67
CA PRO A 57 -5.09 -8.10 2.34
C PRO A 57 -6.02 -7.36 1.39
N LEU A 58 -5.47 -6.81 0.30
CA LEU A 58 -6.25 -6.18 -0.77
C LEU A 58 -6.74 -7.23 -1.77
N ASN A 59 -5.86 -8.16 -2.11
CA ASN A 59 -6.10 -9.30 -2.99
C ASN A 59 -5.05 -10.40 -2.68
N PRO A 60 -5.10 -11.58 -3.33
CA PRO A 60 -4.18 -12.69 -3.02
C PRO A 60 -2.68 -12.38 -3.15
N ASN A 61 -2.31 -11.29 -3.83
CA ASN A 61 -0.93 -10.94 -4.12
C ASN A 61 -0.51 -9.58 -3.53
N ASN A 62 -1.44 -8.83 -2.92
CA ASN A 62 -1.22 -7.46 -2.47
C ASN A 62 -1.74 -7.24 -1.04
N GLU A 63 -0.97 -6.52 -0.25
CA GLU A 63 -1.31 -6.13 1.11
C GLU A 63 -1.17 -4.62 1.31
N LEU A 64 -2.11 -4.05 2.05
CA LEU A 64 -2.07 -2.68 2.56
C LEU A 64 -1.53 -2.72 3.98
N HIS A 65 -0.37 -2.11 4.19
CA HIS A 65 0.21 -1.87 5.51
C HIS A 65 -0.20 -0.49 5.99
N LEU A 66 -0.75 -0.43 7.20
CA LEU A 66 -1.14 0.78 7.89
C LEU A 66 -0.34 0.89 9.17
N ARG A 67 0.12 2.09 9.47
CA ARG A 67 0.80 2.43 10.72
C ARG A 67 0.13 3.66 11.32
N PHE A 68 -0.31 3.52 12.55
CA PHE A 68 -0.94 4.56 13.33
C PHE A 68 0.04 5.03 14.39
N GLU A 69 0.12 6.34 14.58
CA GLU A 69 0.85 6.95 15.69
C GLU A 69 -0.05 7.96 16.40
N GLY A 70 0.07 8.02 17.72
CA GLY A 70 -0.85 8.77 18.53
C GLY A 70 -0.43 8.88 19.99
N ILE A 71 -1.33 9.45 20.77
CA ILE A 71 -1.17 9.59 22.21
C ILE A 71 -2.18 8.69 22.92
N ARG A 72 -1.69 7.82 23.80
CA ARG A 72 -2.50 7.01 24.70
C ARG A 72 -2.27 7.47 26.14
N THR A 73 -3.36 7.80 26.81
CA THR A 73 -3.46 8.05 28.26
C THR A 73 -4.32 6.95 28.88
N ASP A 74 -4.31 6.81 30.20
CA ASP A 74 -5.09 5.79 30.95
C ASP A 74 -6.59 5.77 30.60
N SER A 75 -7.14 6.89 30.14
CA SER A 75 -8.56 7.06 29.82
C SER A 75 -8.86 7.40 28.36
N THR A 76 -7.85 7.74 27.55
CA THR A 76 -8.07 8.22 26.18
C THR A 76 -6.99 7.73 25.22
N LEU A 77 -7.40 7.42 24.00
CA LEU A 77 -6.50 7.20 22.87
C LEU A 77 -6.86 8.25 21.81
N ARG A 78 -5.85 8.86 21.21
CA ARG A 78 -6.01 9.78 20.08
C ARG A 78 -4.98 9.45 19.03
N VAL A 79 -5.44 9.14 17.82
CA VAL A 79 -4.57 8.92 16.67
C VAL A 79 -4.30 10.26 16.00
N HIS A 80 -3.03 10.53 15.73
CA HIS A 80 -2.58 11.78 15.13
C HIS A 80 -2.03 11.58 13.71
N GLU A 81 -1.38 10.45 13.50
CA GLU A 81 -0.77 10.12 12.22
C GLU A 81 -1.21 8.74 11.77
N MET A 82 -1.52 8.64 10.48
CA MET A 82 -1.76 7.37 9.81
C MET A 82 -0.92 7.34 8.54
N TYR A 83 0.05 6.45 8.52
CA TYR A 83 0.88 6.15 7.38
C TYR A 83 0.38 4.88 6.70
N SER A 84 0.57 4.82 5.39
CA SER A 84 0.19 3.68 4.59
C SER A 84 1.27 3.32 3.60
N GLY A 85 1.36 2.03 3.30
CA GLY A 85 2.18 1.48 2.24
C GLY A 85 1.46 0.30 1.62
N VAL A 86 1.59 0.13 0.31
CA VAL A 86 1.06 -1.06 -0.36
C VAL A 86 2.24 -1.88 -0.86
N SER A 87 2.21 -3.17 -0.57
CA SER A 87 3.19 -4.14 -1.07
C SER A 87 2.49 -5.20 -1.93
N GLY A 88 3.23 -5.82 -2.86
CA GLY A 88 2.71 -6.91 -3.69
C GLY A 88 2.95 -6.77 -5.19
N LEU A 89 2.39 -7.72 -5.95
CA LEU A 89 2.51 -7.78 -7.41
C LEU A 89 1.44 -6.89 -8.07
N MET A 90 1.82 -5.66 -8.40
CA MET A 90 0.93 -4.68 -9.04
C MET A 90 0.78 -4.93 -10.55
N LEU A 91 -0.06 -5.91 -10.91
CA LEU A 91 -0.36 -6.25 -12.31
C LEU A 91 -1.22 -5.16 -13.00
N GLY A 92 -0.63 -4.00 -13.32
CA GLY A 92 -1.30 -2.90 -14.04
C GLY A 92 -2.26 -2.05 -13.21
N HIS A 93 -2.39 -2.38 -11.92
CA HIS A 93 -3.18 -1.62 -10.95
C HIS A 93 -2.23 -1.04 -9.89
N GLU A 94 -1.94 0.25 -9.99
CA GLU A 94 -1.27 0.99 -8.92
C GLU A 94 -2.31 1.29 -7.84
N TRP A 95 -2.07 0.79 -6.63
CA TRP A 95 -2.92 1.07 -5.47
C TRP A 95 -2.31 2.21 -4.69
N LYS A 96 -3.00 3.36 -4.70
CA LYS A 96 -2.52 4.56 -4.01
C LYS A 96 -3.47 4.96 -2.89
N PRO A 97 -3.02 4.92 -1.62
CA PRO A 97 -3.76 5.49 -0.51
C PRO A 97 -3.87 7.01 -0.69
N LEU A 98 -5.09 7.52 -0.73
CA LEU A 98 -5.36 8.94 -0.96
C LEU A 98 -5.62 9.70 0.34
N ALA A 99 -6.46 9.11 1.17
CA ALA A 99 -6.91 9.67 2.43
C ALA A 99 -7.29 8.53 3.37
N GLY A 100 -7.42 8.85 4.63
CA GLY A 100 -8.13 7.97 5.53
C GLY A 100 -8.53 8.66 6.81
N MET A 101 -9.31 7.93 7.59
CA MET A 101 -9.92 8.40 8.81
C MET A 101 -9.65 7.38 9.91
N ALA A 102 -9.33 7.86 11.09
CA ALA A 102 -9.20 7.05 12.29
C ALA A 102 -10.25 7.51 13.29
N HIS A 103 -11.12 6.59 13.69
CA HIS A 103 -12.12 6.81 14.73
C HIS A 103 -11.69 6.06 15.98
N THR A 104 -11.32 6.81 17.01
CA THR A 104 -10.93 6.22 18.28
C THR A 104 -12.14 6.00 19.17
N ARG A 105 -12.33 4.75 19.63
CA ARG A 105 -13.31 4.36 20.65
C ARG A 105 -12.59 3.97 21.94
N LYS A 106 -13.34 3.86 23.04
CA LYS A 106 -12.81 3.53 24.38
C LYS A 106 -11.93 2.26 24.44
N GLN A 107 -12.08 1.33 23.50
CA GLN A 107 -11.38 0.05 23.47
C GLN A 107 -10.61 -0.24 22.18
N GLY A 108 -10.57 0.69 21.22
CA GLY A 108 -9.94 0.41 19.93
C GLY A 108 -9.95 1.57 18.95
N VAL A 109 -9.30 1.37 17.81
CA VAL A 109 -9.26 2.30 16.70
C VAL A 109 -9.88 1.62 15.49
N SER A 110 -11.05 2.10 15.07
CA SER A 110 -11.61 1.76 13.76
C SER A 110 -11.07 2.74 12.72
N TYR A 111 -10.77 2.26 11.52
CA TYR A 111 -10.19 3.12 10.48
C TYR A 111 -10.82 2.86 9.12
N GLU A 112 -10.78 3.89 8.29
CA GLU A 112 -11.21 3.85 6.90
C GLU A 112 -10.11 4.42 6.02
N VAL A 113 -9.77 3.73 4.93
CA VAL A 113 -8.74 4.15 3.98
C VAL A 113 -9.33 4.16 2.58
N PHE A 114 -9.18 5.28 1.89
CA PHE A 114 -9.60 5.45 0.50
C PHE A 114 -8.42 5.16 -0.42
N LEU A 115 -8.60 4.15 -1.27
CA LEU A 115 -7.63 3.72 -2.26
C LEU A 115 -8.09 4.14 -3.64
N ALA A 116 -7.19 4.73 -4.42
CA ALA A 116 -7.36 4.88 -5.85
C ALA A 116 -6.63 3.77 -6.60
N THR A 117 -7.29 3.27 -7.64
CA THR A 117 -6.70 2.43 -8.70
C THR A 117 -7.02 3.07 -10.04
N ASN A 118 -6.23 2.79 -11.09
CA ASN A 118 -6.42 3.33 -12.46
C ASN A 118 -7.91 3.40 -12.89
N GLY A 119 -8.57 4.55 -12.65
CA GLY A 119 -9.98 4.84 -12.99
C GLY A 119 -11.05 4.58 -11.92
N SER A 120 -10.74 3.99 -10.76
CA SER A 120 -11.75 3.59 -9.75
C SER A 120 -11.32 3.90 -8.31
N TYR A 121 -12.30 4.24 -7.46
CA TYR A 121 -12.10 4.51 -6.03
C TYR A 121 -12.72 3.40 -5.19
N TRP A 122 -11.98 2.92 -4.18
CA TRP A 122 -12.44 1.88 -3.26
C TRP A 122 -12.20 2.34 -1.82
N ALA A 123 -13.21 2.17 -0.96
CA ALA A 123 -13.11 2.43 0.47
C ALA A 123 -12.93 1.10 1.21
N LEU A 124 -11.91 1.03 2.08
CA LEU A 124 -11.72 -0.09 2.99
C LEU A 124 -11.94 0.39 4.41
N ALA A 125 -12.92 -0.21 5.08
CA ALA A 125 -13.18 0.01 6.50
C ALA A 125 -12.81 -1.25 7.29
N CYS A 126 -12.09 -1.07 8.39
CA CYS A 126 -11.79 -2.15 9.34
C CYS A 126 -12.20 -1.71 10.76
N MET A 127 -12.83 -2.63 11.49
CA MET A 127 -13.41 -2.40 12.83
C MET A 127 -12.48 -2.87 13.93
#